data_AF-A0A9X0HVN4-F1
#
_entry.id   AF-A0A9X0HVN4-F1
#
_cell.length_a   1.000
_cell.length_b   1.000
_cell.length_c   1.000
_cell.angle_alpha   90.00
_cell.angle_beta   90.00
_cell.angle_gamma   90.00
#
_symmetry.space_group_name_H-M   'P 1'
#
loop_
_entity.id
_entity.type
_entity.pdbx_description
1 polymer ?
#
loop_
_entity_poly.entity_id
_entity_poly.type
_entity_poly.pdbx_seq_one_letter_code
_entity_poly.pdbx_strand_id
1 'polypeptide(L)'
;MTEARTKRLGEAVIATGVLHDALGGYLYRRQLAGMARDGLLNSASDARLGTVDGERRHTAFWFLIGGLAFITMGASIRRSGASGEPIAPALGPGMAAMGAIGAAVMPVSGFWLLLVEGLAAMALRRHQRQ
;
A
#
# COMPACT_ATOMS: atom_id res chain seq x y z
N MET A 1 -19.91 17.87 1.15
CA MET A 1 -19.17 17.32 2.33
C MET A 1 -18.53 15.97 2.02
N THR A 2 -19.22 15.06 1.33
CA THR A 2 -18.71 13.72 0.95
C THR A 2 -17.44 13.77 0.10
N GLU A 3 -17.37 14.66 -0.89
CA GLU A 3 -16.19 14.85 -1.77
C GLU A 3 -14.92 15.19 -0.99
N ALA A 4 -14.99 16.17 -0.09
CA ALA A 4 -13.86 16.55 0.76
C ALA A 4 -13.39 15.40 1.67
N ARG A 5 -14.32 14.57 2.16
CA ARG A 5 -13.99 13.36 2.95
C ARG A 5 -13.34 12.29 2.08
N THR A 6 -13.84 12.06 0.86
CA THR A 6 -13.23 11.13 -0.10
C THR A 6 -11.82 11.57 -0.49
N LYS A 7 -11.61 12.85 -0.74
CA LYS A 7 -10.28 13.40 -1.02
C LYS A 7 -9.31 13.15 0.13
N ARG A 8 -9.72 13.44 1.37
CA ARG A 8 -8.92 13.20 2.58
C ARG A 8 -8.62 11.73 2.82
N LEU A 9 -9.58 10.84 2.54
CA LEU A 9 -9.35 9.40 2.61
C LEU A 9 -8.27 8.98 1.60
N GLY A 10 -8.34 9.46 0.36
CA GLY A 10 -7.29 9.20 -0.64
C GLY A 10 -5.92 9.70 -0.20
N GLU A 11 -5.84 10.87 0.43
CA GLU A 11 -4.60 11.40 1.02
C GLU A 11 -4.08 10.54 2.17
N ALA A 12 -4.96 10.02 3.03
CA ALA A 12 -4.60 9.11 4.11
C ALA A 12 -4.00 7.81 3.56
N VAL A 13 -4.63 7.20 2.55
CA VAL A 13 -4.14 5.97 1.92
C VAL A 13 -2.79 6.20 1.23
N ILE A 14 -2.59 7.36 0.58
CA ILE A 14 -1.27 7.75 0.05
C ILE A 14 -0.25 7.84 1.18
N ALA A 15 -0.58 8.50 2.29
CA ALA A 15 0.33 8.63 3.43
C ALA A 15 0.69 7.25 4.01
N THR A 16 -0.27 6.33 4.11
CA THR A 16 -0.04 4.93 4.52
C THR A 16 0.96 4.25 3.60
N GLY A 17 0.82 4.38 2.27
CA GLY A 17 1.79 3.83 1.32
C GLY A 17 3.18 4.46 1.41
N VAL A 18 3.27 5.79 1.55
CA VAL A 18 4.55 6.49 1.73
C VAL A 18 5.25 6.06 3.03
N LEU A 19 4.50 5.95 4.13
CA LEU A 19 5.06 5.50 5.41
C LEU A 19 5.50 4.04 5.36
N HIS A 20 4.75 3.17 4.66
CA HIS A 20 5.11 1.79 4.44
C HIS A 20 6.43 1.66 3.68
N ASP A 21 6.58 2.38 2.56
CA ASP A 21 7.82 2.37 1.77
C ASP A 21 8.99 3.03 2.49
N ALA A 22 8.75 4.11 3.24
CA ALA A 22 9.78 4.74 4.04
C ALA A 22 10.31 3.79 5.12
N LEU A 23 9.43 3.05 5.79
CA LEU A 23 9.80 2.03 6.76
C LEU A 23 10.57 0.88 6.10
N GLY A 24 10.08 0.34 4.98
CA GLY A 24 10.79 -0.69 4.21
C GLY A 24 12.16 -0.21 3.74
N GLY A 25 12.23 1.02 3.22
CA GLY A 25 13.44 1.71 2.82
C GLY A 25 14.48 1.77 3.94
N TYR A 26 14.06 2.16 5.14
CA TYR A 26 14.94 2.23 6.31
C TYR A 26 15.42 0.84 6.79
N LEU A 27 14.49 -0.12 6.91
CA LEU A 27 14.78 -1.48 7.39
C LEU A 27 15.67 -2.28 6.43
N TYR A 28 15.47 -2.09 5.13
CA TYR A 28 16.16 -2.83 4.07
C TYR A 28 17.15 -1.98 3.27
N ARG A 29 17.57 -0.81 3.80
CA ARG A 29 18.49 0.12 3.10
C ARG A 29 19.75 -0.54 2.53
N ARG A 30 20.31 -1.55 3.23
CA ARG A 30 21.50 -2.28 2.78
C ARG A 30 21.18 -3.17 1.58
N GLN A 31 20.03 -3.85 1.61
CA GLN A 31 19.54 -4.69 0.51
C GLN A 31 19.21 -3.84 -0.72
N LEU A 32 18.52 -2.72 -0.53
CA LEU A 32 18.21 -1.77 -1.60
C LEU A 32 19.47 -1.19 -2.24
N ALA A 33 20.45 -0.77 -1.43
CA ALA A 33 21.74 -0.31 -1.94
C ALA A 33 22.52 -1.41 -2.67
N GLY A 34 22.43 -2.66 -2.21
CA GLY A 34 22.97 -3.82 -2.91
C GLY A 34 22.33 -4.00 -4.29
N MET A 35 21.00 -4.00 -4.36
CA MET A 35 20.27 -4.10 -5.63
C MET A 35 20.61 -2.97 -6.60
N ALA A 36 20.81 -1.75 -6.11
CA ALA A 36 21.23 -0.63 -6.95
C ALA A 36 22.66 -0.81 -7.51
N ARG A 37 23.58 -1.38 -6.72
CA ARG A 37 24.97 -1.64 -7.15
C ARG A 37 25.08 -2.79 -8.13
N ASP A 38 24.29 -3.83 -7.92
CA ASP A 38 24.32 -5.04 -8.75
C ASP A 38 23.54 -4.87 -10.08
N GLY A 39 22.85 -3.73 -10.23
CA GLY A 39 21.96 -3.41 -11.35
C GLY A 39 20.53 -3.91 -11.09
N LEU A 40 19.51 -3.10 -11.39
CA LEU A 40 18.15 -3.35 -10.88
C LEU A 40 17.49 -4.65 -11.38
N LEU A 41 17.79 -5.08 -12.60
CA LEU A 41 17.17 -6.26 -13.20
C LEU A 41 17.66 -7.54 -12.53
N ASN A 42 16.72 -8.41 -12.15
CA ASN A 42 16.99 -9.68 -11.45
C ASN A 42 17.74 -9.56 -10.11
N SER A 43 17.97 -8.35 -9.59
CA SER A 43 18.77 -8.12 -8.37
C SER A 43 18.15 -8.62 -7.08
N ALA A 44 16.83 -8.76 -7.06
CA ALA A 44 16.10 -9.33 -5.92
C ALA A 44 16.20 -10.86 -5.87
N SER A 45 16.45 -11.50 -7.02
CA SER A 45 16.51 -12.96 -7.20
C SER A 45 17.88 -13.43 -7.69
N ASP A 46 18.95 -12.65 -7.45
CA ASP A 46 20.28 -13.00 -7.91
C ASP A 46 20.72 -14.33 -7.26
N ALA A 47 20.91 -15.34 -8.11
CA ALA A 47 21.28 -16.70 -7.71
C ALA A 47 22.66 -16.78 -7.03
N ARG A 48 23.48 -15.72 -7.12
CA ARG A 48 24.78 -15.61 -6.43
C ARG A 48 24.64 -15.26 -4.95
N LEU A 49 23.47 -14.77 -4.53
CA LEU A 49 23.21 -14.43 -3.12
C LEU A 49 22.97 -15.71 -2.31
N GLY A 50 23.47 -15.72 -1.07
CA GLY A 50 23.03 -16.71 -0.09
C GLY A 50 21.53 -16.58 0.17
N THR A 51 20.89 -17.67 0.61
CA THR A 51 19.43 -17.76 0.81
C THR A 51 18.86 -16.61 1.64
N VAL A 52 19.53 -16.28 2.76
CA VAL A 52 19.12 -15.20 3.66
C VAL A 52 19.15 -13.81 3.00
N ASP A 53 20.21 -13.49 2.25
CA ASP A 53 20.31 -12.17 1.62
C ASP A 53 19.34 -12.03 0.44
N GLY A 54 19.11 -13.12 -0.31
CA GLY A 54 18.09 -13.18 -1.36
C GLY A 54 16.68 -12.91 -0.81
N GLU A 55 16.27 -13.64 0.23
CA GLU A 55 14.95 -13.47 0.87
C GLU A 55 14.73 -12.04 1.41
N ARG A 56 15.78 -11.43 1.98
CA ARG A 56 15.68 -10.04 2.46
C ARG A 56 15.56 -9.03 1.33
N ARG A 57 16.19 -9.26 0.16
CA ARG A 57 15.98 -8.43 -1.03
C ARG A 57 14.58 -8.61 -1.61
N HIS A 58 14.03 -9.83 -1.63
CA HIS A 58 12.64 -10.07 -2.00
C HIS A 58 11.68 -9.31 -1.09
N THR A 59 11.91 -9.36 0.23
CA THR A 59 11.06 -8.66 1.18
C THR A 59 11.16 -7.15 1.00
N ALA A 60 12.37 -6.62 0.77
CA ALA A 60 12.58 -5.21 0.47
C ALA A 60 11.81 -4.76 -0.78
N PHE A 61 11.83 -5.57 -1.84
CA PHE A 61 11.08 -5.31 -3.07
C PHE A 61 9.57 -5.33 -2.82
N TRP A 62 9.06 -6.32 -2.08
CA TRP A 62 7.64 -6.42 -1.75
C TRP A 62 7.14 -5.26 -0.90
N PHE A 63 7.97 -4.75 0.01
CA PHE A 63 7.67 -3.50 0.72
C PHE A 63 7.45 -2.35 -0.28
N LEU A 64 8.43 -2.09 -1.15
CA LEU A 64 8.36 -0.98 -2.11
C LEU A 64 7.17 -1.06 -3.08
N ILE A 65 6.91 -2.26 -3.61
CA ILE A 65 5.75 -2.46 -4.50
C ILE A 65 4.44 -2.36 -3.73
N GLY A 66 4.41 -2.83 -2.48
CA GLY A 66 3.25 -2.72 -1.59
C GLY A 66 2.87 -1.27 -1.31
N GLY A 67 3.82 -0.42 -0.90
CA GLY A 67 3.53 0.99 -0.66
C GLY A 67 3.20 1.75 -1.93
N LEU A 68 3.87 1.46 -3.06
CA LEU A 68 3.48 2.02 -4.36
C LEU A 68 2.04 1.64 -4.76
N ALA A 69 1.63 0.38 -4.53
CA ALA A 69 0.25 -0.05 -4.75
C ALA A 69 -0.73 0.75 -3.87
N PHE A 70 -0.38 1.01 -2.60
CA PHE A 70 -1.21 1.84 -1.72
C PHE A 70 -1.29 3.28 -2.19
N ILE A 71 -0.16 3.88 -2.61
CA ILE A 71 -0.12 5.23 -3.17
C ILE A 71 -1.02 5.35 -4.41
N THR A 72 -0.97 4.37 -5.32
CA THR A 72 -1.80 4.38 -6.53
C THR A 72 -3.30 4.21 -6.23
N MET A 73 -3.66 3.33 -5.29
CA MET A 73 -5.05 3.21 -4.82
C MET A 73 -5.54 4.51 -4.16
N GLY A 74 -4.72 5.10 -3.29
CA GLY A 74 -5.04 6.37 -2.62
C GLY A 74 -5.17 7.53 -3.60
N ALA A 75 -4.30 7.59 -4.62
CA ALA A 75 -4.40 8.58 -5.70
C ALA A 75 -5.71 8.44 -6.50
N SER A 76 -6.14 7.20 -6.76
CA SER A 76 -7.43 6.92 -7.39
C SER A 76 -8.61 7.43 -6.55
N ILE A 77 -8.63 7.11 -5.25
CA ILE A 77 -9.66 7.60 -4.31
C ILE A 77 -9.64 9.13 -4.21
N ARG A 78 -8.45 9.73 -4.12
CA ARG A 78 -8.27 11.19 -4.06
C ARG A 78 -8.84 11.86 -5.30
N ARG A 79 -8.62 11.27 -6.48
CA ARG A 79 -9.17 11.74 -7.76
C ARG A 79 -10.69 11.70 -7.75
N SER A 80 -11.31 10.59 -7.31
CA SER A 80 -12.78 10.51 -7.14
C SER A 80 -13.32 11.63 -6.25
N GLY A 81 -12.63 11.94 -5.15
CA GLY A 81 -13.02 13.05 -4.27
C GLY A 81 -12.86 14.43 -4.89
N ALA A 82 -11.95 14.60 -5.85
CA ALA A 82 -11.73 15.87 -6.55
C ALA A 82 -12.64 16.05 -7.78
N SER A 83 -13.03 14.97 -8.45
CA SER A 83 -13.92 15.00 -9.62
C SER A 83 -15.41 14.85 -9.26
N GLY A 84 -15.73 14.53 -8.01
CA GLY A 84 -17.10 14.19 -7.59
C GLY A 84 -17.55 12.80 -8.02
N GLU A 85 -16.69 12.03 -8.71
CA GLU A 85 -17.00 10.69 -9.15
C GLU A 85 -17.07 9.70 -7.98
N PRO A 86 -17.90 8.65 -8.09
CA PRO A 86 -17.91 7.58 -7.09
C PRO A 86 -16.55 6.88 -6.99
N ILE A 87 -16.16 6.48 -5.77
CA ILE A 87 -15.02 5.57 -5.58
C ILE A 87 -15.28 4.27 -6.36
N ALA A 88 -14.25 3.76 -7.03
CA ALA A 88 -14.34 2.50 -7.77
C ALA A 88 -14.85 1.35 -6.86
N PRO A 89 -15.80 0.52 -7.33
CA PRO A 89 -16.51 -0.46 -6.49
C PRO A 89 -15.61 -1.47 -5.80
N ALA A 90 -14.47 -1.80 -6.41
CA ALA A 90 -13.55 -2.82 -5.91
C ALA A 90 -12.57 -2.30 -4.84
N LEU A 91 -12.30 -0.99 -4.79
CA LEU A 91 -11.23 -0.46 -3.93
C LEU A 91 -11.52 -0.66 -2.44
N GLY A 92 -12.70 -0.23 -1.97
CA GLY A 92 -13.06 -0.38 -0.56
C GLY A 92 -13.08 -1.83 -0.06
N PRO A 93 -13.85 -2.74 -0.69
CA PRO A 93 -13.86 -4.15 -0.32
C PRO A 93 -12.51 -4.83 -0.47
N GLY A 94 -11.74 -4.52 -1.52
CA GLY A 94 -10.42 -5.08 -1.73
C GLY A 94 -9.44 -4.68 -0.63
N MET A 95 -9.39 -3.39 -0.29
CA MET A 95 -8.57 -2.89 0.82
C MET A 95 -8.99 -3.50 2.17
N ALA A 96 -10.28 -3.58 2.44
CA ALA A 96 -10.79 -4.21 3.66
C ALA A 96 -10.40 -5.70 3.74
N ALA A 97 -10.52 -6.45 2.64
CA ALA A 97 -10.11 -7.85 2.60
C ALA A 97 -8.61 -8.02 2.82
N MET A 98 -7.78 -7.22 2.14
CA MET A 98 -6.32 -7.23 2.33
C MET A 98 -5.93 -6.92 3.79
N GLY A 99 -6.54 -5.89 4.37
CA GLY A 99 -6.33 -5.51 5.76
C GLY A 99 -6.78 -6.59 6.74
N ALA A 100 -7.96 -7.20 6.54
CA ALA A 100 -8.48 -8.27 7.39
C ALA A 100 -7.60 -9.52 7.36
N ILE A 101 -7.20 -9.98 6.16
CA ILE A 101 -6.31 -11.13 6.00
C ILE A 101 -4.96 -10.84 6.66
N GLY A 102 -4.36 -9.69 6.37
CA GLY A 102 -3.07 -9.31 6.93
C GLY A 102 -3.11 -9.17 8.46
N ALA A 103 -4.17 -8.60 9.02
CA ALA A 103 -4.36 -8.47 10.46
C ALA A 103 -4.60 -9.84 11.14
N ALA A 104 -5.29 -10.77 10.47
CA ALA A 104 -5.49 -12.12 10.99
C ALA A 104 -4.17 -12.92 11.02
N VAL A 105 -3.35 -12.79 9.97
CA VAL A 105 -2.04 -13.49 9.88
C VAL A 105 -0.99 -12.81 10.76
N MET A 106 -0.99 -11.48 10.84
CA MET A 106 -0.06 -10.68 11.63
C MET A 106 -0.80 -9.62 12.47
N PRO A 107 -1.29 -9.98 13.67
CA PRO A 107 -2.11 -9.08 14.48
C PRO A 107 -1.37 -7.82 14.97
N VAL A 108 -0.07 -7.89 15.21
CA VAL A 108 0.74 -6.73 15.61
C VAL A 108 1.40 -6.13 14.36
N SER A 109 0.60 -5.42 13.55
CA SER A 109 1.04 -4.86 12.27
C SER A 109 0.22 -3.64 11.84
N GLY A 110 0.64 -3.00 10.73
CA GLY A 110 -0.10 -1.89 10.12
C GLY A 110 -1.36 -2.29 9.34
N PHE A 111 -1.68 -3.57 9.20
CA PHE A 111 -2.82 -4.03 8.39
C PHE A 111 -4.18 -3.57 8.90
N TRP A 112 -4.30 -3.29 10.20
CA TRP A 112 -5.50 -2.68 10.79
C TRP A 112 -5.83 -1.32 10.16
N LEU A 113 -4.81 -0.53 9.81
CA LEU A 113 -5.01 0.78 9.18
C LEU A 113 -5.64 0.62 7.80
N LEU A 114 -5.11 -0.30 6.98
CA LEU A 114 -5.66 -0.59 5.65
C LEU A 114 -7.09 -1.12 5.72
N LEU A 115 -7.40 -1.94 6.74
CA LEU A 115 -8.76 -2.42 6.99
C LEU A 115 -9.72 -1.25 7.25
N VAL A 116 -9.35 -0.34 8.16
CA VAL A 116 -10.15 0.84 8.49
C VAL A 116 -10.34 1.76 7.28
N GLU A 117 -9.29 2.00 6.51
CA GLU A 117 -9.35 2.80 5.27
C GLU A 117 -10.28 2.16 4.22
N GLY A 118 -10.24 0.83 4.06
CA GLY A 118 -11.13 0.10 3.16
C GLY A 118 -12.60 0.18 3.59
N LEU A 119 -12.89 0.02 4.88
CA LEU A 119 -14.24 0.18 5.42
C LEU A 119 -14.75 1.62 5.25
N ALA A 120 -13.89 2.62 5.47
CA ALA A 120 -14.22 4.03 5.23
C ALA A 120 -14.53 4.30 3.76
N ALA A 121 -13.76 3.74 2.82
CA ALA A 121 -14.03 3.85 1.39
C ALA A 121 -15.40 3.24 1.03
N MET A 122 -15.75 2.10 1.60
CA MET A 122 -17.07 1.48 1.40
C MET A 122 -18.20 2.37 1.92
N ALA A 123 -18.04 2.95 3.11
CA ALA A 123 -19.04 3.84 3.71
C ALA A 123 -19.25 5.11 2.86
N LEU A 124 -18.16 5.77 2.45
CA LEU A 124 -18.23 6.97 1.61
C LEU A 124 -18.86 6.68 0.25
N ARG A 125 -18.51 5.55 -0.38
CA ARG A 125 -19.10 5.14 -1.66
C ARG A 125 -20.61 4.94 -1.56
N ARG A 126 -21.13 4.37 -0.47
CA ARG A 126 -22.58 4.20 -0.28
C ARG A 126 -23.31 5.55 -0.31
N HIS A 127 -22.73 6.56 0.33
CA HIS A 127 -23.28 7.92 0.31
C HIS A 127 -23.15 8.63 -1.05
N GLN A 128 -22.26 8.20 -1.94
CA GLN A 128 -22.16 8.73 -3.31
C GLN A 128 -23.21 8.12 -4.26
N ARG A 129 -23.92 7.08 -3.85
CA ARG A 129 -24.98 6.43 -4.64
C ARG A 129 -26.39 6.85 -4.23
N GLN A 130 -26.52 7.62 -3.15
CA GLN A 130 -27.77 8.19 -2.64
C GLN A 130 -27.91 9.62 -3.14
#